data_AF-K2FUD2-F1
#
_entry.id   AF-K2FUD2-F1
#
_cell.length_a   1.000
_cell.length_b   1.000
_cell.length_c   1.000
_cell.angle_alpha   90.00
_cell.angle_beta   90.00
_cell.angle_gamma   90.00
#
_symmetry.space_group_name_H-M   'P 1'
#
loop_
_entity.id
_entity.type
_entity.pdbx_description
1 polymer ?
#
loop_
_entity_poly.entity_id
_entity_poly.type
_entity_poly.pdbx_seq_one_letter_code
_entity_poly.pdbx_strand_id
1 'polypeptide(L)'
;MEENKRFDFGQWSQPKNVLIALGVIIFGAIVIISILRDKIVESSQNQVSITGQGKITYQPDIAKITLGVQIDRRQTSEQAINELNERMARIISALEQVGISKEDIETQNYSLQTQYDYKDGVQTVAGYDANQKLIVKVRDIQNDKEKVGNVISFASQAGSNQMLGVSFSIDDMNELKQQARILAIEDARKKSASLAAAAGIRLGKVVGWYENDVTSPENPTPYGMEVRDLAEKGLVPAPQLPSGTEDIIIEISLTYDVK
;
A
#
# COMPACT_ATOMS: atom_id res chain seq x y z
N MET A 1 20.83 -39.79 76.49
CA MET A 1 19.86 -40.67 75.81
C MET A 1 19.11 -39.79 74.83
N GLU A 2 19.56 -39.75 73.57
CA GLU A 2 18.80 -39.12 72.47
C GLU A 2 18.20 -40.24 71.63
N GLU A 3 16.87 -40.25 71.57
CA GLU A 3 16.07 -41.22 70.86
C GLU A 3 16.19 -40.95 69.35
N ASN A 4 16.95 -41.80 68.68
CA ASN A 4 17.18 -41.75 67.24
C ASN A 4 15.87 -42.13 66.54
N LYS A 5 15.08 -41.13 66.11
CA LYS A 5 13.84 -41.34 65.34
C LYS A 5 14.17 -42.01 64.02
N ARG A 6 14.07 -43.35 64.00
CA ARG A 6 14.12 -44.16 62.78
C ARG A 6 13.00 -43.68 61.85
N PHE A 7 13.38 -43.31 60.63
CA PHE A 7 12.43 -42.98 59.57
C PHE A 7 11.55 -44.22 59.29
N ASP A 8 10.27 -44.14 59.60
CA ASP A 8 9.31 -45.22 59.41
C ASP A 8 8.82 -45.24 57.96
N PHE A 9 9.40 -46.14 57.15
CA PHE A 9 9.00 -46.36 55.76
C PHE A 9 7.61 -47.00 55.62
N GLY A 10 7.00 -47.52 56.70
CA GLY A 10 5.69 -48.16 56.69
C GLY A 10 4.55 -47.20 56.31
N GLN A 11 4.70 -45.91 56.59
CA GLN A 11 3.71 -44.89 56.24
C GLN A 11 3.61 -44.63 54.72
N TRP A 12 4.61 -44.99 53.92
CA TRP A 12 4.61 -44.74 52.47
C TRP A 12 3.86 -45.81 51.65
N SER A 13 3.48 -46.93 52.28
CA SER A 13 2.69 -48.00 51.63
C SER A 13 1.19 -47.65 51.47
N GLN A 14 0.73 -46.62 52.18
CA GLN A 14 -0.65 -46.15 52.10
C GLN A 14 -0.86 -45.32 50.83
N PRO A 15 -1.83 -45.66 49.95
CA PRO A 15 -2.04 -44.98 48.68
C PRO A 15 -2.27 -43.47 48.85
N LYS A 16 -2.83 -43.05 49.99
CA LYS A 16 -3.05 -41.65 50.36
C LYS A 16 -1.75 -40.85 50.47
N ASN A 17 -0.69 -41.44 51.03
CA ASN A 17 0.57 -40.74 51.25
C ASN A 17 1.38 -40.60 49.95
N VAL A 18 1.26 -41.58 49.04
CA VAL A 18 1.81 -41.51 47.68
C VAL A 18 1.12 -40.39 46.88
N LEU A 19 -0.20 -40.26 46.98
CA LEU A 19 -0.96 -39.19 46.31
C LEU A 19 -0.57 -37.80 46.81
N ILE A 20 -0.35 -37.63 48.13
CA ILE A 20 0.11 -36.37 48.71
C ILE A 20 1.52 -36.03 48.19
N ALA A 21 2.45 -36.99 48.18
CA ALA A 21 3.80 -36.78 47.68
C ALA A 21 3.82 -36.38 46.19
N LEU A 22 3.00 -37.05 45.36
CA LEU A 22 2.83 -36.70 43.95
C LEU A 22 2.24 -35.29 43.78
N GLY A 23 1.25 -34.92 44.60
CA GLY A 23 0.66 -33.58 44.59
C GLY A 23 1.68 -32.48 44.91
N VAL A 24 2.57 -32.71 45.88
CA VAL A 24 3.65 -31.76 46.24
C VAL A 24 4.68 -31.64 45.11
N ILE A 25 5.06 -32.74 44.46
CA ILE A 25 6.00 -32.72 43.33
C ILE A 25 5.40 -31.97 42.14
N ILE A 26 4.12 -32.21 41.81
CA ILE A 26 3.43 -31.52 40.73
C ILE A 26 3.33 -30.02 41.04
N PHE A 27 2.97 -29.66 42.27
CA PHE A 27 2.91 -28.26 42.70
C PHE A 27 4.28 -27.58 42.62
N GLY A 28 5.34 -28.26 43.08
CA GLY A 28 6.72 -27.79 42.95
C GLY A 28 7.13 -27.59 41.49
N ALA A 29 6.78 -28.51 40.60
CA ALA A 29 7.04 -28.40 39.16
C ALA A 29 6.29 -27.21 38.54
N ILE A 30 5.02 -26.98 38.90
CA ILE A 30 4.24 -25.83 38.43
C ILE A 30 4.84 -24.51 38.90
N VAL A 31 5.29 -24.44 40.16
CA VAL A 31 5.96 -23.25 40.72
C VAL A 31 7.29 -22.99 40.00
N ILE A 32 8.10 -24.03 39.77
CA ILE A 32 9.36 -23.92 39.03
C ILE A 32 9.10 -23.46 37.58
N ILE A 33 8.11 -24.04 36.90
CA ILE A 33 7.73 -23.63 35.55
C ILE A 33 7.25 -22.18 35.54
N SER A 34 6.48 -21.74 36.53
CA SER A 34 5.99 -20.35 36.63
C SER A 34 7.14 -19.35 36.84
N ILE A 35 8.10 -19.67 37.70
CA ILE A 35 9.30 -18.84 37.93
C ILE A 35 10.19 -18.80 36.67
N LEU A 36 10.31 -19.93 35.96
CA LEU A 36 11.04 -19.98 34.70
C LEU A 36 10.30 -19.24 33.58
N ARG A 37 8.97 -19.20 33.61
CA ARG A 37 8.15 -18.47 32.64
C ARG A 37 8.38 -16.97 32.72
N ASP A 38 8.45 -16.39 33.92
CA ASP A 38 8.77 -14.96 34.08
C ASP A 38 10.16 -14.61 33.53
N LYS A 39 11.17 -15.47 33.71
CA LYS A 39 12.51 -15.26 33.14
C LYS A 39 12.60 -15.45 31.63
N ILE A 40 11.70 -16.22 31.02
CA ILE A 40 11.69 -16.48 29.56
C ILE A 40 10.83 -15.45 28.83
N VAL A 41 9.83 -14.85 29.50
CA VAL A 41 8.88 -13.91 28.90
C VAL A 41 9.30 -12.44 29.08
N GLU A 42 10.10 -12.09 30.10
CA GLU A 42 10.77 -10.80 30.18
C GLU A 42 12.09 -10.77 29.37
N SER A 43 12.01 -10.88 28.05
CA SER A 43 13.00 -10.15 27.25
C SER A 43 12.57 -8.68 27.28
N SER A 44 12.92 -7.94 28.35
CA SER A 44 12.96 -6.48 28.23
C SER A 44 14.00 -6.20 27.14
N GLN A 45 13.55 -6.06 25.90
CA GLN A 45 14.44 -5.76 24.81
C GLN A 45 14.97 -4.36 25.12
N ASN A 46 16.19 -4.29 25.64
CA ASN A 46 16.98 -3.07 25.78
C ASN A 46 17.23 -2.57 24.36
N GLN A 47 16.21 -1.97 23.76
CA GLN A 47 16.21 -1.56 22.37
C GLN A 47 15.60 -0.18 22.25
N VAL A 48 16.14 0.58 21.32
CA VAL A 48 15.62 1.89 20.94
C VAL A 48 15.43 1.89 19.44
N SER A 49 14.25 2.33 19.01
CA SER A 49 13.92 2.51 17.61
C SER A 49 13.97 3.99 17.27
N ILE A 50 14.71 4.34 16.22
CA ILE A 50 14.85 5.70 15.71
C ILE A 50 14.43 5.73 14.26
N THR A 51 13.49 6.62 13.94
CA THR A 51 13.02 6.83 12.58
C THR A 51 13.75 7.99 11.93
N GLY A 52 14.33 7.71 10.77
CA GLY A 52 14.90 8.70 9.88
C GLY A 52 14.04 8.87 8.64
N GLN A 53 14.15 10.04 8.02
CA GLN A 53 13.40 10.41 6.83
C GLN A 53 14.36 10.75 5.70
N GLY A 54 14.09 10.20 4.53
CA GLY A 54 14.78 10.49 3.29
C GLY A 54 13.82 11.16 2.32
N LYS A 55 14.24 12.31 1.78
CA LYS A 55 13.47 13.10 0.84
C LYS A 55 14.26 13.28 -0.44
N ILE A 56 13.64 12.94 -1.57
CA ILE A 56 14.16 13.21 -2.91
C ILE A 56 13.11 14.04 -3.66
N THR A 57 13.53 15.20 -4.14
CA THR A 57 12.70 16.05 -4.99
C THR A 57 13.01 15.76 -6.45
N TYR A 58 11.98 15.56 -7.27
CA TYR A 58 12.12 15.23 -8.68
C TYR A 58 11.10 15.98 -9.53
N GLN A 59 11.36 16.07 -10.83
CA GLN A 59 10.43 16.66 -11.78
C GLN A 59 9.78 15.53 -12.60
N PRO A 60 8.44 15.40 -12.62
CA PRO A 60 7.76 14.42 -13.44
C PRO A 60 8.12 14.54 -14.93
N ASP A 61 8.40 13.41 -15.60
CA ASP A 61 8.72 13.33 -17.04
C ASP A 61 7.67 12.54 -17.85
N ILE A 62 6.72 11.91 -17.15
CA ILE A 62 5.57 11.23 -17.72
C ILE A 62 4.26 11.68 -17.08
N ALA A 63 3.18 11.57 -17.85
CA ALA A 63 1.81 11.59 -17.36
C ALA A 63 1.15 10.23 -17.62
N LYS A 64 0.36 9.74 -16.67
CA LYS A 64 -0.51 8.57 -16.84
C LYS A 64 -1.95 9.06 -16.90
N ILE A 65 -2.62 8.80 -18.00
CA ILE A 65 -4.00 9.20 -18.24
C ILE A 65 -4.87 7.95 -18.18
N THR A 66 -5.88 7.95 -17.32
CA THR A 66 -6.87 6.87 -17.28
C THR A 66 -8.13 7.32 -18.00
N LEU A 67 -8.43 6.65 -19.11
CA LEU A 67 -9.59 6.93 -19.96
C LEU A 67 -10.32 5.64 -20.32
N GLY A 68 -11.52 5.72 -20.87
CA GLY A 68 -12.27 4.52 -21.20
C GLY A 68 -13.53 4.76 -22.02
N VAL A 69 -14.22 3.66 -22.26
CA VAL A 69 -15.52 3.62 -22.92
C VAL A 69 -16.48 2.82 -22.03
N GLN A 70 -17.64 3.42 -21.79
CA GLN A 70 -18.81 2.78 -21.21
C GLN A 70 -19.91 2.73 -22.28
N ILE A 71 -20.44 1.54 -22.52
CA ILE A 71 -21.62 1.31 -23.34
C ILE A 71 -22.74 0.90 -22.39
N ASP A 72 -23.89 1.56 -22.49
CA ASP A 72 -25.01 1.30 -21.61
C ASP A 72 -26.20 0.71 -22.39
N ARG A 73 -26.86 -0.28 -21.78
CA ARG A 73 -28.19 -0.80 -22.12
C ARG A 73 -28.35 -1.18 -23.59
N ARG A 74 -27.40 -1.93 -24.16
CA ARG A 74 -27.59 -2.55 -25.47
C ARG A 74 -28.52 -3.74 -25.38
N GLN A 75 -29.28 -4.01 -26.45
CA GLN A 75 -30.30 -5.07 -26.44
C GLN A 75 -29.67 -6.46 -26.31
N THR A 76 -28.47 -6.65 -26.87
CA THR A 76 -27.71 -7.89 -26.75
C THR A 76 -26.31 -7.61 -26.22
N SER A 77 -25.73 -8.62 -25.57
CA SER A 77 -24.33 -8.60 -25.12
C SER A 77 -23.36 -8.43 -26.28
N GLU A 78 -23.65 -9.04 -27.44
CA GLU A 78 -22.86 -8.93 -28.65
C GLU A 78 -22.83 -7.50 -29.19
N GLN A 79 -23.99 -6.81 -29.22
CA GLN A 79 -24.04 -5.40 -29.59
C GLN A 79 -23.20 -4.52 -28.65
N ALA A 80 -23.27 -4.77 -27.34
CA ALA A 80 -22.47 -4.04 -26.35
C ALA A 80 -20.96 -4.22 -26.58
N ILE A 81 -20.52 -5.46 -26.78
CA ILE A 81 -19.11 -5.81 -26.99
C ILE A 81 -18.59 -5.27 -28.32
N ASN A 82 -19.34 -5.45 -29.41
CA ASN A 82 -18.89 -5.01 -30.73
C ASN A 82 -18.72 -3.49 -30.77
N GLU A 83 -19.70 -2.74 -30.24
CA GLU A 83 -19.59 -1.28 -30.17
C GLU A 83 -18.45 -0.81 -29.26
N LEU A 84 -18.25 -1.48 -28.12
CA LEU A 84 -17.11 -1.22 -27.24
C LEU A 84 -15.80 -1.41 -28.00
N ASN A 85 -15.60 -2.57 -28.61
CA ASN A 85 -14.38 -2.91 -29.34
C ASN A 85 -14.10 -1.94 -30.50
N GLU A 86 -15.12 -1.56 -31.26
CA GLU A 86 -14.98 -0.58 -32.34
C GLU A 86 -14.53 0.80 -31.82
N ARG A 87 -15.13 1.29 -30.73
CA ARG A 87 -14.72 2.56 -30.11
C ARG A 87 -13.30 2.47 -29.55
N MET A 88 -12.96 1.38 -28.87
CA MET A 88 -11.63 1.16 -28.32
C MET A 88 -10.57 1.11 -29.42
N ALA A 89 -10.83 0.43 -30.53
CA ALA A 89 -9.93 0.38 -31.67
C ALA A 89 -9.70 1.77 -32.30
N ARG A 90 -10.76 2.58 -32.43
CA ARG A 90 -10.64 3.97 -32.90
C ARG A 90 -9.81 4.83 -31.95
N ILE A 91 -10.01 4.69 -30.63
CA ILE A 91 -9.23 5.42 -29.63
C ILE A 91 -7.76 5.04 -29.71
N ILE A 92 -7.42 3.74 -29.70
CA ILE A 92 -6.02 3.28 -29.80
C ILE A 92 -5.37 3.81 -31.07
N SER A 93 -6.06 3.73 -32.21
CA SER A 93 -5.55 4.25 -33.48
C SER A 93 -5.31 5.77 -33.44
N ALA A 94 -6.19 6.53 -32.80
CA ALA A 94 -6.03 7.98 -32.64
C ALA A 94 -4.86 8.33 -31.72
N LEU A 95 -4.63 7.54 -30.66
CA LEU A 95 -3.49 7.70 -29.75
C LEU A 95 -2.16 7.41 -30.46
N GLU A 96 -2.09 6.37 -31.29
CA GLU A 96 -0.92 6.06 -32.10
C GLU A 96 -0.60 7.18 -33.11
N GLN A 97 -1.63 7.80 -33.71
CA GLN A 97 -1.45 8.92 -34.65
C GLN A 97 -0.85 10.18 -34.00
N VAL A 98 -1.05 10.37 -32.70
CA VAL A 98 -0.47 11.49 -31.94
C VAL A 98 0.85 11.12 -31.25
N GLY A 99 1.44 9.99 -31.64
CA GLY A 99 2.78 9.58 -31.23
C GLY A 99 2.85 8.85 -29.90
N ILE A 100 1.74 8.26 -29.43
CA ILE A 100 1.78 7.34 -28.28
C ILE A 100 2.14 5.94 -28.79
N SER A 101 3.22 5.38 -28.25
CA SER A 101 3.63 4.01 -28.55
C SER A 101 2.61 3.01 -28.01
N LYS A 102 2.42 1.89 -28.72
CA LYS A 102 1.54 0.80 -28.28
C LYS A 102 1.92 0.23 -26.91
N GLU A 103 3.21 0.21 -26.59
CA GLU A 103 3.73 -0.23 -25.28
C GLU A 103 3.35 0.70 -24.12
N ASP A 104 2.97 1.94 -24.43
CA ASP A 104 2.51 2.94 -23.48
C ASP A 104 0.96 2.96 -23.36
N ILE A 105 0.27 2.02 -24.01
CA ILE A 105 -1.19 1.87 -23.93
C ILE A 105 -1.49 0.52 -23.24
N GLU A 106 -1.88 0.60 -21.97
CA GLU A 106 -2.25 -0.57 -21.18
C GLU A 106 -3.77 -0.70 -21.12
N THR A 107 -4.30 -1.87 -21.48
CA THR A 107 -5.73 -2.16 -21.30
C THR A 107 -6.02 -2.62 -19.89
N GLN A 108 -7.05 -2.02 -19.27
CA GLN A 108 -7.53 -2.41 -17.95
C GLN A 108 -9.06 -2.54 -17.92
N ASN A 109 -9.56 -3.32 -16.96
CA ASN A 109 -10.97 -3.39 -16.60
C ASN A 109 -11.91 -3.59 -17.80
N TYR A 110 -11.76 -4.70 -18.52
CA TYR A 110 -12.73 -5.12 -19.52
C TYR A 110 -13.87 -5.89 -18.84
N SER A 111 -15.11 -5.42 -18.96
CA SER A 111 -16.25 -6.14 -18.38
C SER A 111 -17.56 -5.96 -19.15
N LEU A 112 -18.45 -6.92 -18.97
CA LEU A 112 -19.81 -6.93 -19.51
C LEU A 112 -20.76 -7.28 -18.36
N GLN A 113 -21.83 -6.51 -18.19
CA GLN A 113 -22.81 -6.70 -17.14
C GLN A 113 -24.22 -6.66 -17.73
N THR A 114 -25.10 -7.55 -17.27
CA THR A 114 -26.53 -7.48 -17.60
C THR A 114 -27.20 -6.46 -16.69
N GLN A 115 -27.91 -5.51 -17.28
CA GLN A 115 -28.73 -4.56 -16.55
C GLN A 115 -30.16 -5.08 -16.42
N TYR A 116 -30.76 -4.79 -15.28
CA TYR A 116 -32.13 -5.19 -14.96
C TYR A 116 -32.94 -3.99 -14.50
N ASP A 117 -34.17 -3.90 -14.99
CA ASP A 117 -35.18 -2.99 -14.47
C ASP A 117 -36.11 -3.75 -13.52
N TYR A 118 -36.48 -3.09 -12.43
CA TYR A 118 -37.43 -3.61 -11.46
C TYR A 118 -38.71 -2.78 -11.54
N LYS A 119 -39.81 -3.42 -11.97
CA LYS A 119 -41.13 -2.79 -12.02
C LYS A 119 -42.15 -3.73 -11.41
N ASP A 120 -42.93 -3.20 -10.46
CA ASP A 120 -44.02 -3.94 -9.78
C ASP A 120 -43.56 -5.28 -9.15
N GLY A 121 -42.32 -5.32 -8.64
CA GLY A 121 -41.73 -6.52 -8.04
C GLY A 121 -41.20 -7.56 -9.04
N VAL A 122 -41.27 -7.30 -10.34
CA VAL A 122 -40.73 -8.18 -11.39
C VAL A 122 -39.42 -7.62 -11.93
N GLN A 123 -38.40 -8.46 -11.97
CA GLN A 123 -37.10 -8.16 -12.58
C GLN A 123 -37.14 -8.51 -14.07
N THR A 124 -36.81 -7.55 -14.93
CA THR A 124 -36.72 -7.77 -16.37
C THR A 124 -35.37 -7.28 -16.89
N VAL A 125 -34.81 -7.98 -17.89
CA VAL A 125 -33.54 -7.56 -18.50
C VAL A 125 -33.76 -6.23 -19.23
N ALA A 126 -33.02 -5.21 -18.81
CA ALA A 126 -33.04 -3.86 -19.38
C ALA A 126 -31.97 -3.68 -20.47
N GLY A 127 -30.99 -4.57 -20.53
CA GLY A 127 -29.95 -4.60 -21.55
C GLY A 127 -28.62 -5.08 -21.02
N TYR A 128 -27.56 -4.75 -21.74
CA TYR A 128 -26.19 -5.11 -21.41
C TYR A 128 -25.29 -3.88 -21.45
N ASP A 129 -24.50 -3.72 -20.40
CA ASP A 129 -23.49 -2.69 -20.29
C ASP A 129 -22.11 -3.30 -20.51
N ALA A 130 -21.27 -2.63 -21.28
CA ALA A 130 -19.89 -3.05 -21.51
C ALA A 130 -18.95 -1.91 -21.19
N ASN A 131 -17.83 -2.20 -20.52
CA ASN A 131 -16.81 -1.21 -20.22
C ASN A 131 -15.39 -1.72 -20.49
N GLN A 132 -14.53 -0.79 -20.84
CA GLN A 132 -13.08 -0.98 -20.90
C GLN A 132 -12.39 0.33 -20.58
N LYS A 133 -11.26 0.23 -19.85
CA LYS A 133 -10.39 1.36 -19.55
C LYS A 133 -9.02 1.16 -20.20
N LEU A 134 -8.33 2.26 -20.45
CA LEU A 134 -6.93 2.31 -20.83
C LEU A 134 -6.18 3.15 -19.81
N ILE A 135 -4.97 2.72 -19.46
CA ILE A 135 -3.95 3.59 -18.90
C ILE A 135 -3.00 3.95 -20.04
N VAL A 136 -2.94 5.24 -20.35
CA VAL A 136 -2.10 5.79 -21.41
C VAL A 136 -0.94 6.54 -20.78
N LYS A 137 0.28 6.06 -21.02
CA LYS A 137 1.51 6.74 -20.61
C LYS A 137 1.92 7.75 -21.67
N VAL A 138 1.98 9.02 -21.29
CA VAL A 138 2.46 10.12 -22.13
C VAL A 138 3.84 10.49 -21.64
N ARG A 139 4.84 10.29 -22.49
CA ARG A 139 6.24 10.60 -22.19
C ARG A 139 6.60 12.01 -22.64
N ASP A 140 7.67 12.54 -22.05
CA ASP A 140 8.32 13.79 -22.42
C ASP A 140 7.42 15.02 -22.22
N ILE A 141 6.67 15.02 -21.12
CA ILE A 141 5.71 16.11 -20.80
C ILE A 141 6.39 17.43 -20.43
N GLN A 142 7.71 17.40 -20.18
CA GLN A 142 8.49 18.58 -19.81
C GLN A 142 8.77 19.45 -21.05
N ASN A 143 9.00 18.80 -22.20
CA ASN A 143 9.29 19.48 -23.46
C ASN A 143 8.02 19.87 -24.23
N ASP A 144 6.94 19.09 -24.09
CA ASP A 144 5.65 19.38 -24.70
C ASP A 144 4.53 19.36 -23.64
N LYS A 145 4.20 20.56 -23.15
CA LYS A 145 3.17 20.78 -22.12
C LYS A 145 1.74 20.59 -22.66
N GLU A 146 1.55 20.66 -23.98
CA GLU A 146 0.24 20.50 -24.61
C GLU A 146 -0.07 19.03 -24.92
N LYS A 147 0.95 18.17 -24.99
CA LYS A 147 0.83 16.74 -25.32
C LYS A 147 -0.26 16.01 -24.53
N VAL A 148 -0.33 16.24 -23.23
CA VAL A 148 -1.36 15.64 -22.35
C VAL A 148 -2.76 16.10 -22.75
N GLY A 149 -2.95 17.40 -22.98
CA GLY A 149 -4.23 17.97 -23.41
C GLY A 149 -4.65 17.46 -24.79
N ASN A 150 -3.69 17.36 -25.71
CA ASN A 150 -3.90 16.80 -27.04
C ASN A 150 -4.37 15.35 -26.94
N VAL A 151 -3.67 14.49 -26.20
CA VAL A 151 -4.05 13.08 -26.00
C VAL A 151 -5.49 12.96 -25.48
N ILE A 152 -5.87 13.76 -24.49
CA ILE A 152 -7.24 13.77 -23.95
C ILE A 152 -8.26 14.19 -25.03
N SER A 153 -7.96 15.26 -25.77
CA SER A 153 -8.84 15.77 -26.84
C SER A 153 -9.05 14.75 -27.95
N PHE A 154 -7.97 14.13 -28.44
CA PHE A 154 -8.03 13.12 -29.50
C PHE A 154 -8.76 11.86 -29.05
N ALA A 155 -8.51 11.38 -27.82
CA ALA A 155 -9.22 10.22 -27.28
C ALA A 155 -10.73 10.49 -27.13
N SER A 156 -11.10 11.70 -26.68
CA SER A 156 -12.51 12.10 -26.58
C SER A 156 -13.18 12.16 -27.95
N GLN A 157 -12.54 12.78 -28.95
CA GLN A 157 -13.04 12.83 -30.33
C GLN A 157 -13.16 11.44 -30.96
N ALA A 158 -12.28 10.50 -30.60
CA ALA A 158 -12.31 9.12 -31.07
C ALA A 158 -13.41 8.25 -30.43
N GLY A 159 -14.09 8.75 -29.39
CA GLY A 159 -15.25 8.11 -28.78
C GLY A 159 -15.08 7.70 -27.31
N SER A 160 -14.02 8.14 -26.62
CA SER A 160 -13.90 7.97 -25.17
C SER A 160 -14.95 8.83 -24.46
N ASN A 161 -15.67 8.23 -23.50
CA ASN A 161 -16.69 8.89 -22.69
C ASN A 161 -16.44 8.78 -21.18
N GLN A 162 -15.29 8.20 -20.79
CA GLN A 162 -14.81 8.18 -19.42
C GLN A 162 -13.42 8.81 -19.37
N MET A 163 -13.30 9.91 -18.62
CA MET A 163 -12.01 10.51 -18.25
C MET A 163 -11.89 10.42 -16.73
N LEU A 164 -11.05 9.50 -16.25
CA LEU A 164 -11.03 9.09 -14.84
C LEU A 164 -9.90 9.74 -14.05
N GLY A 165 -8.92 10.35 -14.72
CA GLY A 165 -7.89 11.15 -14.08
C GLY A 165 -6.62 11.25 -14.90
N VAL A 166 -5.76 12.16 -14.48
CA VAL A 166 -4.38 12.32 -14.95
C VAL A 166 -3.49 12.33 -13.71
N SER A 167 -2.45 11.51 -13.70
CA SER A 167 -1.39 11.57 -12.70
C SER A 167 -0.05 11.80 -13.38
N PHE A 168 0.90 12.34 -12.64
CA PHE A 168 2.23 12.67 -13.11
C PHE A 168 3.24 11.88 -12.31
N SER A 169 4.32 11.45 -12.96
CA SER A 169 5.34 10.60 -12.35
C SER A 169 6.64 10.72 -13.12
N ILE A 170 7.66 10.03 -12.63
CA ILE A 170 8.81 9.63 -13.43
C ILE A 170 8.62 8.20 -13.97
N ASP A 171 9.22 7.85 -15.11
CA ASP A 171 9.08 6.52 -15.72
C ASP A 171 9.69 5.40 -14.87
N ASP A 172 10.88 5.62 -14.29
CA ASP A 172 11.50 4.69 -13.33
C ASP A 172 11.74 5.37 -11.98
N MET A 173 10.94 4.98 -11.00
CA MET A 173 11.02 5.48 -9.63
C MET A 173 12.06 4.76 -8.76
N ASN A 174 12.57 3.62 -9.20
CA ASN A 174 13.32 2.72 -8.34
C ASN A 174 14.62 3.36 -7.85
N GLU A 175 15.32 4.08 -8.74
CA GLU A 175 16.56 4.75 -8.39
C GLU A 175 16.32 5.88 -7.37
N LEU A 176 15.30 6.72 -7.59
CA LEU A 176 14.97 7.81 -6.68
C LEU A 176 14.50 7.30 -5.31
N LYS A 177 13.68 6.23 -5.29
CA LYS A 177 13.30 5.54 -4.06
C LYS A 177 14.53 4.99 -3.34
N GLN A 178 15.47 4.37 -4.06
CA GLN A 178 16.70 3.86 -3.47
C GLN A 178 17.54 4.99 -2.85
N GLN A 179 17.68 6.12 -3.53
CA GLN A 179 18.36 7.30 -3.00
C GLN A 179 17.67 7.81 -1.73
N ALA A 180 16.34 7.91 -1.72
CA ALA A 180 15.57 8.29 -0.54
C ALA A 180 15.76 7.32 0.63
N ARG A 181 15.81 6.00 0.40
CA ARG A 181 16.11 5.00 1.46
C ARG A 181 17.47 5.24 2.11
N ILE A 182 18.51 5.48 1.30
CA ILE A 182 19.85 5.74 1.82
C ILE A 182 19.87 7.01 2.67
N LEU A 183 19.22 8.08 2.22
CA LEU A 183 19.07 9.31 2.99
C LEU A 183 18.32 9.08 4.31
N ALA A 184 17.26 8.27 4.31
CA ALA A 184 16.50 7.93 5.52
C ALA A 184 17.35 7.19 6.55
N ILE A 185 18.17 6.23 6.11
CA ILE A 185 19.09 5.49 6.99
C ILE A 185 20.18 6.41 7.55
N GLU A 186 20.73 7.30 6.73
CA GLU A 186 21.73 8.29 7.17
C GLU A 186 21.16 9.25 8.21
N ASP A 187 19.95 9.76 7.98
CA ASP A 187 19.22 10.60 8.92
C ASP A 187 18.94 9.86 10.24
N ALA A 188 18.44 8.62 10.17
CA ALA A 188 18.20 7.78 11.34
C ALA A 188 19.47 7.57 12.18
N ARG A 189 20.62 7.34 11.51
CA ARG A 189 21.94 7.18 12.16
C ARG A 189 22.43 8.46 12.83
N LYS A 190 22.26 9.61 12.18
CA LYS A 190 22.64 10.92 12.76
C LYS A 190 21.78 11.23 13.98
N LYS A 191 20.46 11.04 13.85
CA LYS A 191 19.51 11.20 14.96
C LYS A 191 19.83 10.26 16.12
N SER A 192 20.06 8.98 15.85
CA SER A 192 20.32 7.99 16.90
C SER A 192 21.58 8.33 17.71
N ALA A 193 22.66 8.79 17.05
CA ALA A 193 23.86 9.25 17.74
C ALA A 193 23.59 10.44 18.67
N SER A 194 22.87 11.47 18.19
CA SER A 194 22.54 12.66 19.00
C SER A 194 21.62 12.34 20.19
N LEU A 195 20.59 11.52 19.97
CA LEU A 195 19.60 11.18 20.98
C LEU A 195 20.17 10.26 22.04
N ALA A 196 21.02 9.29 21.65
CA ALA A 196 21.70 8.42 22.61
C ALA A 196 22.64 9.21 23.53
N ALA A 197 23.41 10.15 22.96
CA ALA A 197 24.28 11.04 23.74
C ALA A 197 23.47 11.89 24.73
N ALA A 198 22.35 12.48 24.28
CA ALA A 198 21.48 13.29 25.14
C ALA A 198 20.79 12.47 26.24
N ALA A 199 20.41 11.23 25.95
CA ALA A 199 19.77 10.31 26.89
C ALA A 199 20.78 9.61 27.84
N GLY A 200 22.09 9.79 27.62
CA GLY A 200 23.13 9.13 28.43
C GLY A 200 23.21 7.61 28.24
N ILE A 201 22.76 7.10 27.09
CA ILE A 201 22.78 5.67 26.77
C ILE A 201 23.80 5.38 25.67
N ARG A 202 24.26 4.13 25.58
CA ARG A 202 25.15 3.69 24.49
C ARG A 202 24.43 2.75 23.53
N LEU A 203 24.39 3.12 22.25
CA LEU A 203 23.83 2.24 21.22
C LEU A 203 24.77 1.09 20.87
N GLY A 204 24.17 -0.07 20.65
CA GLY A 204 24.77 -1.29 20.15
C GLY A 204 24.61 -1.43 18.64
N LYS A 205 24.48 -2.67 18.15
CA LYS A 205 24.26 -2.96 16.73
C LYS A 205 22.80 -2.68 16.36
N VAL A 206 22.56 -2.42 15.09
CA VAL A 206 21.20 -2.48 14.52
C VAL A 206 20.76 -3.94 14.53
N VAL A 207 19.59 -4.20 15.11
CA VAL A 207 18.98 -5.55 15.23
C VAL A 207 17.72 -5.71 14.39
N GLY A 208 17.18 -4.62 13.89
CA GLY A 208 16.03 -4.62 12.99
C GLY A 208 15.90 -3.30 12.25
N TRP A 209 15.16 -3.33 11.15
CA TRP A 209 14.73 -2.12 10.46
C TRP A 209 13.36 -2.36 9.83
N TYR A 210 12.64 -1.29 9.62
CA TYR A 210 11.32 -1.29 8.97
C TYR A 210 11.17 -0.04 8.11
N GLU A 211 10.68 -0.23 6.88
CA GLU A 211 10.46 0.83 5.90
C GLU A 211 8.97 1.16 5.83
N ASN A 212 8.68 2.46 5.88
CA ASN A 212 7.36 3.03 5.63
C ASN A 212 7.46 3.95 4.41
N ASP A 213 6.72 3.63 3.36
CA ASP A 213 6.50 4.53 2.23
C ASP A 213 5.47 5.59 2.63
N VAL A 214 5.94 6.83 2.87
CA VAL A 214 5.08 7.93 3.37
C VAL A 214 4.47 8.71 2.21
N THR A 215 5.24 8.98 1.15
CA THR A 215 4.73 9.67 -0.04
C THR A 215 5.43 9.14 -1.29
N SER A 216 4.63 8.62 -2.22
CA SER A 216 5.05 8.11 -3.53
C SER A 216 3.89 8.32 -4.51
N PRO A 217 4.13 8.57 -5.80
CA PRO A 217 3.10 8.58 -6.86
C PRO A 217 2.24 7.31 -6.91
N GLU A 218 2.78 6.19 -6.42
CA GLU A 218 2.06 4.91 -6.30
C GLU A 218 1.08 4.90 -5.11
N ASN A 219 1.30 5.78 -4.13
CA ASN A 219 0.44 6.00 -2.96
C ASN A 219 0.11 7.49 -2.87
N PRO A 220 -0.70 8.04 -3.81
CA PRO A 220 -1.07 9.44 -3.77
C PRO A 220 -1.78 9.71 -2.43
N THR A 221 -1.35 10.77 -1.75
CA THR A 221 -2.11 11.29 -0.61
C THR A 221 -3.54 11.54 -1.06
N PRO A 222 -4.57 11.16 -0.28
CA PRO A 222 -5.95 11.27 -0.73
C PRO A 222 -6.31 12.73 -1.07
N TYR A 223 -6.22 13.08 -2.36
CA TYR A 223 -6.73 14.31 -2.96
C TYR A 223 -8.28 14.35 -2.97
N GLY A 224 -8.92 13.39 -2.27
CA GLY A 224 -10.35 13.07 -2.38
C GLY A 224 -11.28 14.03 -1.65
N MET A 225 -10.78 14.95 -0.81
CA MET A 225 -11.65 15.96 -0.18
C MET A 225 -11.87 17.20 -1.05
N GLU A 226 -10.90 17.62 -1.85
CA GLU A 226 -10.98 18.88 -2.61
C GLU A 226 -11.82 18.74 -3.89
N VAL A 227 -11.78 17.57 -4.53
CA VAL A 227 -12.48 17.32 -5.81
C VAL A 227 -13.99 17.14 -5.63
N ARG A 228 -14.43 16.58 -4.48
CA ARG A 228 -15.86 16.39 -4.20
C ARG A 228 -16.60 17.72 -4.05
N ASP A 229 -15.99 18.67 -3.35
CA ASP A 229 -16.59 19.99 -3.09
C ASP A 229 -16.65 20.88 -4.35
N LEU A 230 -15.71 20.68 -5.29
CA LEU A 230 -15.68 21.37 -6.58
C LEU A 230 -16.65 20.77 -7.62
N ALA A 231 -16.79 19.44 -7.63
CA ALA A 231 -17.73 18.73 -8.49
C ALA A 231 -19.19 19.04 -8.11
N GLU A 232 -19.49 19.19 -6.83
CA GLU A 232 -20.82 19.64 -6.34
C GLU A 232 -21.17 21.07 -6.80
N LYS A 233 -20.16 21.88 -7.14
CA LYS A 233 -20.32 23.27 -7.63
C LYS A 233 -20.33 23.37 -9.16
N GLY A 234 -20.34 22.25 -9.89
CA GLY A 234 -20.40 22.24 -11.36
C GLY A 234 -19.14 22.80 -12.04
N LEU A 235 -18.05 22.96 -11.31
CA LEU A 235 -16.76 23.36 -11.83
C LEU A 235 -15.97 22.08 -12.14
N VAL A 236 -15.67 21.84 -13.41
CA VAL A 236 -14.67 20.84 -13.80
C VAL A 236 -13.34 21.59 -13.85
N PRO A 237 -12.51 21.58 -12.77
CA PRO A 237 -11.19 22.17 -12.87
C PRO A 237 -10.45 21.43 -13.99
N ALA A 238 -9.90 22.19 -14.94
CA ALA A 238 -8.89 21.63 -15.84
C ALA A 238 -7.83 20.97 -14.96
N PRO A 239 -7.37 19.74 -15.29
CA PRO A 239 -6.34 19.08 -14.50
C PRO A 239 -5.17 20.05 -14.35
N GLN A 240 -4.92 20.48 -13.11
CA GLN A 240 -3.78 21.32 -12.83
C GLN A 240 -2.56 20.45 -13.11
N LEU A 241 -1.89 20.73 -14.23
CA LEU A 241 -0.57 20.16 -14.51
C LEU A 241 0.30 20.51 -13.28
N PRO A 242 0.98 19.54 -12.63
CA PRO A 242 1.87 19.84 -11.52
C PRO A 242 2.90 20.82 -12.04
N SER A 243 2.80 22.06 -11.56
CA SER A 243 3.55 23.19 -12.08
C SER A 243 4.97 23.26 -11.49
N GLY A 244 5.55 22.11 -11.12
CA GLY A 244 6.78 22.07 -10.34
C GLY A 244 7.30 20.67 -10.08
N THR A 245 7.99 20.53 -8.95
CA THR A 245 8.61 19.29 -8.52
C THR A 245 7.73 18.54 -7.53
N GLU A 246 7.83 17.22 -7.52
CA GLU A 246 7.24 16.35 -6.53
C GLU A 246 8.31 15.79 -5.59
N ASP A 247 7.86 15.28 -4.44
CA ASP A 247 8.74 14.71 -3.42
C ASP A 247 8.44 13.22 -3.23
N ILE A 248 9.50 12.42 -3.18
CA ILE A 248 9.48 11.06 -2.67
C ILE A 248 9.97 11.12 -1.24
N ILE A 249 9.12 10.68 -0.30
CA ILE A 249 9.42 10.67 1.13
C ILE A 249 9.33 9.22 1.62
N ILE A 250 10.47 8.70 2.09
CA ILE A 250 10.58 7.38 2.69
C ILE A 250 11.03 7.55 4.13
N GLU A 251 10.40 6.82 5.03
CA GLU A 251 10.80 6.73 6.43
C GLU A 251 11.34 5.34 6.73
N ILE A 252 12.50 5.27 7.37
CA ILE A 252 13.09 4.01 7.83
C ILE A 252 13.31 4.11 9.33
N SER A 253 12.71 3.17 10.05
CA SER A 253 12.94 2.97 11.48
C SER A 253 14.06 1.96 11.67
N LEU A 254 15.12 2.35 12.38
CA LEU A 254 16.22 1.49 12.78
C LEU A 254 16.10 1.15 14.26
N THR A 255 16.14 -0.14 14.58
CA THR A 255 16.11 -0.63 15.96
C THR A 255 17.52 -1.03 16.39
N TYR A 256 17.99 -0.44 17.47
CA TYR A 256 19.31 -0.69 18.06
C TYR A 256 19.16 -1.42 19.38
N ASP A 257 20.09 -2.33 19.70
CA ASP A 257 20.30 -2.75 21.09
C ASP A 257 20.89 -1.57 21.91
N VAL A 258 20.58 -1.50 23.20
CA VAL A 258 21.15 -0.54 24.16
C VAL A 258 22.10 -1.29 25.09
N LYS A 259 23.26 -0.68 25.35
CA LYS A 259 24.35 -1.23 26.18
C LYS A 259 24.51 -0.50 27.49
#